data_AF-A0A936MBH7-F1
#
_entry.id   AF-A0A936MBH7-F1
#
_cell.length_a   1.000
_cell.length_b   1.000
_cell.length_c   1.000
_cell.angle_alpha   90.00
_cell.angle_beta   90.00
_cell.angle_gamma   90.00
#
_symmetry.space_group_name_H-M   'P 1'
#
loop_
_entity.id
_entity.type
_entity.pdbx_description
1 polymer ?
#
loop_
_entity_poly.entity_id
_entity_poly.type
_entity_poly.pdbx_seq_one_letter_code
_entity_poly.pdbx_strand_id
1 'polypeptide(L)'
;MTLKDFLSHHDNKDSIIILAGKRKVAKEDEEKLVQLGRLLAMQTKNALFRSGNADGADYLFSSGIADIDKSLLQVITPWAGHRRKYELTDDVIPLESIDLSREPEVIMQSKLHTRTAGLIDPFLKGEKGSNYMAAAYIIRDTVMVIGSEELAPATYGIFYDDLNQPEQGGTGHTLKTCRRNNLPVIDQRTWMEWLDAQ
;
A
#
# COMPACT_ATOMS: atom_id res chain seq x y z
N MET A 1 11.56 -16.81 2.24
CA MET A 1 12.58 -15.78 1.91
C MET A 1 13.06 -15.19 3.22
N THR A 2 14.36 -15.11 3.48
CA THR A 2 14.86 -14.50 4.73
C THR A 2 14.90 -12.97 4.61
N LEU A 3 14.97 -12.26 5.75
CA LEU A 3 15.16 -10.80 5.74
C LEU A 3 16.46 -10.40 5.01
N LYS A 4 17.53 -11.17 5.18
CA LYS A 4 18.80 -10.93 4.49
C LYS A 4 18.66 -11.06 2.97
N ASP A 5 17.93 -12.07 2.51
CA ASP A 5 17.65 -12.24 1.07
C ASP A 5 16.77 -11.11 0.54
N PHE A 6 15.78 -10.68 1.33
CA PHE A 6 14.94 -9.55 0.97
C PHE A 6 15.76 -8.27 0.76
N LEU A 7 16.58 -7.89 1.76
CA LEU A 7 17.39 -6.67 1.70
C LEU A 7 18.40 -6.72 0.55
N SER A 8 19.01 -7.87 0.27
CA SER A 8 20.00 -7.97 -0.81
C SER A 8 19.41 -7.78 -2.21
N HIS A 9 18.11 -8.06 -2.40
CA HIS A 9 17.43 -7.92 -3.70
C HIS A 9 16.57 -6.66 -3.82
N HIS A 10 16.07 -6.13 -2.70
CA HIS A 10 15.03 -5.10 -2.69
C HIS A 10 15.40 -3.81 -1.93
N ASP A 11 16.57 -3.73 -1.29
CA ASP A 11 17.06 -2.47 -0.71
C ASP A 11 17.98 -1.71 -1.68
N ASN A 12 17.38 -1.08 -2.69
CA ASN A 12 18.07 -0.22 -3.64
C ASN A 12 17.28 1.08 -3.89
N LYS A 13 17.92 2.07 -4.51
CA LYS A 13 17.37 3.44 -4.66
C LYS A 13 16.10 3.52 -5.50
N ASP A 14 15.88 2.55 -6.37
CA ASP A 14 14.71 2.49 -7.24
C ASP A 14 13.60 1.62 -6.63
N SER A 15 13.82 1.07 -5.44
CA SER A 15 12.87 0.17 -4.80
C SER A 15 11.81 0.92 -4.02
N ILE A 16 10.56 0.57 -4.33
CA ILE A 16 9.38 1.04 -3.63
C ILE A 16 8.64 -0.19 -3.13
N ILE A 17 8.59 -0.33 -1.80
CA ILE A 17 8.01 -1.47 -1.11
C ILE A 17 6.64 -1.07 -0.57
N ILE A 18 5.59 -1.75 -1.01
CA ILE A 18 4.24 -1.52 -0.50
C ILE A 18 4.12 -2.10 0.91
N LEU A 19 3.61 -1.31 1.84
CA LEU A 19 3.13 -1.76 3.15
C LEU A 19 1.62 -1.56 3.20
N ALA A 20 0.86 -2.65 3.11
CA ALA A 20 -0.60 -2.57 3.06
C ALA A 20 -1.26 -3.76 3.77
N GLY A 21 -2.48 -3.60 4.23
CA GLY A 21 -3.19 -4.72 4.82
C GLY A 21 -4.63 -4.45 5.18
N LYS A 22 -5.19 -5.36 5.98
CA LYS A 22 -6.57 -5.24 6.47
C LYS A 22 -6.69 -4.16 7.54
N ARG A 23 -7.84 -3.49 7.54
CA ARG A 23 -8.21 -2.55 8.62
C ARG A 23 -8.49 -3.24 9.94
N LYS A 24 -9.03 -4.45 9.88
CA LYS A 24 -9.22 -5.30 11.06
C LYS A 24 -7.98 -6.18 11.21
N VAL A 25 -7.20 -5.91 12.24
CA VAL A 25 -6.00 -6.66 12.61
C VAL A 25 -6.31 -7.49 13.85
N ALA A 26 -5.74 -8.69 13.94
CA ALA A 26 -5.81 -9.50 15.15
C ALA A 26 -4.97 -8.84 16.25
N LYS A 27 -5.48 -8.77 17.48
CA LYS A 27 -4.86 -7.99 18.56
C LYS A 27 -3.42 -8.44 18.85
N GLU A 28 -3.18 -9.74 18.76
CA GLU A 28 -1.88 -10.39 18.91
C GLU A 28 -0.86 -10.05 17.81
N ASP A 29 -1.32 -9.54 16.68
CA ASP A 29 -0.48 -9.17 15.54
C ASP A 29 -0.23 -7.67 15.46
N GLU A 30 -1.01 -6.84 16.17
CA GLU A 30 -0.88 -5.38 16.09
C GLU A 30 0.55 -4.91 16.40
N GLU A 31 1.14 -5.39 17.50
CA GLU A 31 2.51 -5.03 17.88
C GLU A 31 3.54 -5.58 16.88
N LYS A 32 3.29 -6.76 16.30
CA LYS A 32 4.21 -7.35 15.30
C LYS A 32 4.29 -6.51 14.03
N LEU A 33 3.19 -5.89 13.61
CA LEU A 33 3.19 -4.98 12.46
C LEU A 33 4.05 -3.74 12.73
N VAL A 34 3.95 -3.18 13.94
CA VAL A 34 4.80 -2.06 14.37
C VAL A 34 6.27 -2.48 14.43
N GLN A 35 6.56 -3.66 15.00
CA GLN A 35 7.91 -4.22 15.06
C GLN A 35 8.49 -4.46 13.67
N LEU A 36 7.69 -4.96 12.72
CA LEU A 36 8.15 -5.13 11.35
C LEU A 36 8.48 -3.79 10.71
N GLY A 37 7.62 -2.76 10.89
CA GLY A 37 7.91 -1.41 10.42
C GLY A 37 9.25 -0.90 10.97
N ARG A 38 9.50 -1.01 12.28
CA ARG A 38 10.78 -0.62 12.88
C ARG A 38 11.96 -1.39 12.30
N LEU A 39 11.82 -2.72 12.20
CA LEU A 39 12.87 -3.60 11.69
C LEU A 39 13.27 -3.22 10.26
N LEU A 40 12.27 -2.98 9.40
CA LEU A 40 12.49 -2.56 8.02
C LEU A 40 13.21 -1.19 7.98
N ALA A 41 12.72 -0.20 8.72
CA ALA A 41 13.36 1.13 8.74
C ALA A 41 14.80 1.10 9.29
N MET A 42 15.09 0.26 10.27
CA MET A 42 16.45 0.14 10.83
C MET A 42 17.44 -0.55 9.87
N GLN A 43 16.96 -1.43 8.99
CA GLN A 43 17.81 -2.27 8.16
C GLN A 43 17.90 -1.81 6.70
N THR A 44 16.87 -1.14 6.20
CA THR A 44 16.82 -0.56 4.85
C THR A 44 17.61 0.75 4.79
N LYS A 45 18.35 0.96 3.70
CA LYS A 45 19.18 2.16 3.49
C LYS A 45 18.79 2.99 2.28
N ASN A 46 18.12 2.39 1.30
CA ASN A 46 17.92 3.00 -0.02
C ASN A 46 16.49 2.95 -0.52
N ALA A 47 15.66 2.01 -0.05
CA ALA A 47 14.29 1.86 -0.52
C ALA A 47 13.30 2.79 0.19
N LEU A 48 12.19 3.10 -0.50
CA LEU A 48 11.03 3.80 0.06
C LEU A 48 9.90 2.82 0.38
N PHE A 49 9.13 3.12 1.42
CA PHE A 49 7.96 2.38 1.83
C PHE A 49 6.69 3.15 1.47
N ARG A 50 5.83 2.54 0.65
CA ARG A 50 4.59 3.18 0.18
C ARG A 50 3.37 2.56 0.85
N SER A 51 2.49 3.40 1.38
CA SER A 51 1.22 2.96 1.98
C SER A 51 0.03 3.84 1.57
N GLY A 52 -1.17 3.44 1.97
CA GLY A 52 -2.42 4.06 1.57
C GLY A 52 -3.11 4.92 2.63
N ASN A 53 -2.46 5.15 3.78
CA ASN A 53 -3.03 5.85 4.94
C ASN A 53 -4.32 5.20 5.51
N ALA A 54 -4.46 3.88 5.39
CA ALA A 54 -5.58 3.20 6.04
C ALA A 54 -5.35 3.02 7.55
N ASP A 55 -6.41 2.70 8.27
CA ASP A 55 -6.39 2.27 9.66
C ASP A 55 -6.04 0.77 9.69
N GLY A 56 -5.73 0.23 10.87
CA GLY A 56 -5.27 -1.14 10.99
C GLY A 56 -3.86 -1.31 10.45
N ALA A 57 -3.64 -2.28 9.56
CA ALA A 57 -2.30 -2.70 9.17
C ALA A 57 -1.45 -1.60 8.52
N ASP A 58 -2.01 -0.82 7.59
CA ASP A 58 -1.31 0.31 6.95
C ASP A 58 -0.74 1.28 8.00
N TYR A 59 -1.56 1.67 8.98
CA TYR A 59 -1.16 2.57 10.05
C TYR A 59 -0.10 1.93 10.98
N LEU A 60 -0.27 0.66 11.35
CA LEU A 60 0.65 -0.03 12.26
C LEU A 60 2.03 -0.26 11.62
N PHE A 61 2.08 -0.63 10.34
CA PHE A 61 3.34 -0.69 9.61
C PHE A 61 3.99 0.70 9.55
N SER A 62 3.22 1.71 9.14
CA SER A 62 3.71 3.08 8.97
C SER A 62 4.18 3.68 10.29
N SER A 63 3.53 3.37 11.42
CA SER A 63 3.95 3.86 12.73
C SER A 63 5.31 3.31 13.13
N GLY A 64 5.58 2.02 12.84
CA GLY A 64 6.89 1.43 13.07
C GLY A 64 8.00 2.08 12.24
N ILE A 65 7.74 2.38 10.97
CA ILE A 65 8.71 3.07 10.09
C ILE A 65 8.94 4.50 10.59
N ALA A 66 7.86 5.25 10.85
CA ALA A 66 7.94 6.67 11.25
C ALA A 66 8.60 6.89 12.62
N ASP A 67 8.54 5.89 13.51
CA ASP A 67 9.25 5.90 14.80
C ASP A 67 10.77 5.89 14.64
N ILE A 68 11.27 5.36 13.51
CA ILE A 68 12.70 5.31 13.17
C ILE A 68 13.07 6.45 12.21
N ASP A 69 12.40 6.51 11.05
CA ASP A 69 12.64 7.54 10.05
C ASP A 69 11.40 7.71 9.15
N LYS A 70 10.64 8.79 9.40
CA LYS A 70 9.45 9.13 8.60
C LYS A 70 9.76 9.48 7.14
N SER A 71 11.00 9.85 6.80
CA SER A 71 11.37 10.20 5.42
C SER A 71 11.39 8.99 4.49
N LEU A 72 11.42 7.78 5.05
CA LEU A 72 11.31 6.53 4.30
C LEU A 72 9.86 6.23 3.85
N LEU A 73 8.86 6.95 4.37
CA LEU A 73 7.45 6.73 4.06
C LEU A 73 6.94 7.68 2.99
N GLN A 74 6.25 7.10 2.01
CA GLN A 74 5.42 7.79 1.04
C GLN A 74 3.98 7.31 1.16
N VAL A 75 3.02 8.22 1.13
CA VAL A 75 1.61 7.86 1.30
C VAL A 75 0.78 8.36 0.12
N ILE A 76 0.03 7.46 -0.51
CA ILE A 76 -0.95 7.84 -1.53
C ILE A 76 -2.35 7.87 -0.91
N THR A 77 -3.00 9.03 -0.93
CA THR A 77 -4.32 9.24 -0.35
C THR A 77 -5.41 9.36 -1.42
N PRO A 78 -6.66 8.96 -1.13
CA PRO A 78 -7.75 9.05 -2.11
C PRO A 78 -8.18 10.51 -2.41
N TRP A 79 -7.88 11.48 -1.54
CA TRP A 79 -8.11 12.92 -1.74
C TRP A 79 -7.30 13.73 -0.72
N ALA A 80 -7.14 15.04 -0.96
CA ALA A 80 -6.34 15.90 -0.10
C ALA A 80 -6.87 15.95 1.36
N GLY A 81 -5.97 15.77 2.32
CA GLY A 81 -6.28 15.82 3.73
C GLY A 81 -7.10 14.63 4.26
N HIS A 82 -7.21 13.54 3.49
CA HIS A 82 -7.78 12.28 3.92
C HIS A 82 -7.02 11.76 5.13
N ARG A 83 -7.74 11.58 6.25
CA ARG A 83 -7.19 10.94 7.46
C ARG A 83 -5.93 11.61 8.00
N ARG A 84 -5.83 12.94 7.91
CA ARG A 84 -4.72 13.77 8.44
C ARG A 84 -4.14 13.36 9.80
N LYS A 85 -4.99 12.95 10.74
CA LYS A 85 -4.53 12.49 12.07
C LYS A 85 -3.69 11.20 12.06
N TYR A 86 -3.68 10.48 10.95
CA TYR A 86 -2.90 9.25 10.73
C TYR A 86 -1.73 9.47 9.76
N GLU A 87 -1.53 10.70 9.26
CA GLU A 87 -0.39 11.02 8.41
C GLU A 87 0.89 11.02 9.27
N LEU A 88 1.81 10.10 8.92
CA LEU A 88 3.06 9.88 9.63
C LEU A 88 4.29 10.29 8.81
N THR A 89 4.08 10.95 7.67
CA THR A 89 5.12 11.44 6.75
C THR A 89 4.71 12.79 6.17
N ASP A 90 5.70 13.52 5.65
CA ASP A 90 5.49 14.75 4.90
C ASP A 90 5.30 14.47 3.39
N ASP A 91 5.65 13.27 2.91
CA ASP A 91 5.47 12.85 1.51
C ASP A 91 4.08 12.20 1.31
N VAL A 92 3.08 13.07 1.12
CA VAL A 92 1.67 12.69 0.94
C VAL A 92 1.19 13.11 -0.44
N ILE A 93 0.81 12.12 -1.26
CA ILE A 93 0.37 12.32 -2.64
C ILE A 93 -1.13 12.02 -2.73
N PRO A 94 -2.02 13.03 -2.81
CA PRO A 94 -3.44 12.81 -3.05
C PRO A 94 -3.69 12.41 -4.50
N LEU A 95 -4.66 11.53 -4.75
CA LEU A 95 -5.08 11.18 -6.12
C LEU A 95 -5.45 12.39 -6.97
N GLU A 96 -5.98 13.45 -6.34
CA GLU A 96 -6.34 14.71 -7.01
C GLU A 96 -5.12 15.45 -7.61
N SER A 97 -3.90 15.12 -7.17
CA SER A 97 -2.66 15.65 -7.76
C SER A 97 -2.18 14.87 -8.99
N ILE A 98 -2.80 13.72 -9.29
CA ILE A 98 -2.44 12.87 -10.42
C ILE A 98 -3.45 13.10 -11.54
N ASP A 99 -2.97 13.42 -12.74
CA ASP A 99 -3.82 13.54 -13.93
C ASP A 99 -4.23 12.15 -14.44
N LEU A 100 -5.27 11.58 -13.84
CA LEU A 100 -5.81 10.27 -14.21
C LEU A 100 -6.27 10.15 -15.66
N SER A 101 -6.47 11.26 -16.38
CA SER A 101 -6.79 11.22 -17.81
C SER A 101 -5.63 10.70 -18.68
N ARG A 102 -4.41 10.80 -18.14
CA ARG A 102 -3.17 10.31 -18.76
C ARG A 102 -2.79 8.89 -18.32
N GLU A 103 -3.60 8.28 -17.45
CA GLU A 103 -3.29 7.00 -16.80
C GLU A 103 -4.29 5.88 -17.20
N PRO A 104 -4.42 5.54 -18.50
CA PRO A 104 -5.42 4.58 -18.96
C PRO A 104 -5.24 3.18 -18.33
N GLU A 105 -4.00 2.77 -18.05
CA GLU A 105 -3.71 1.48 -17.41
C GLU A 105 -4.21 1.45 -15.96
N VAL A 106 -4.01 2.53 -15.20
CA VAL A 106 -4.55 2.67 -13.83
C VAL A 106 -6.06 2.50 -13.86
N ILE A 107 -6.74 3.17 -14.79
CA ILE A 107 -8.20 3.10 -14.90
C ILE A 107 -8.66 1.70 -15.29
N MET A 108 -8.02 1.10 -16.30
CA MET A 108 -8.35 -0.25 -16.76
C MET A 108 -8.19 -1.28 -15.64
N GLN A 109 -7.06 -1.26 -14.92
CA GLN A 109 -6.81 -2.18 -13.82
C GLN A 109 -7.72 -1.94 -12.62
N SER A 110 -8.10 -0.69 -12.35
CA SER A 110 -9.07 -0.33 -11.30
C SER A 110 -10.47 -0.92 -11.58
N LYS A 111 -10.87 -0.97 -12.86
CA LYS A 111 -12.17 -1.53 -13.28
C LYS A 111 -12.27 -3.05 -13.13
N LEU A 112 -11.15 -3.75 -12.88
CA LEU A 112 -11.19 -5.18 -12.59
C LEU A 112 -11.72 -5.51 -11.18
N HIS A 113 -11.88 -4.51 -10.31
CA HIS A 113 -12.52 -4.72 -9.02
C HIS A 113 -14.03 -4.90 -9.16
N THR A 114 -14.50 -6.13 -8.91
CA THR A 114 -15.87 -6.58 -9.21
C THR A 114 -16.98 -5.72 -8.60
N ARG A 115 -16.77 -5.13 -7.42
CA ARG A 115 -17.80 -4.33 -6.71
C ARG A 115 -17.81 -2.86 -7.08
N THR A 116 -16.72 -2.33 -7.62
CA THR A 116 -16.57 -0.88 -7.86
C THR A 116 -16.33 -0.54 -9.32
N ALA A 117 -16.24 -1.52 -10.22
CA ALA A 117 -16.03 -1.33 -11.65
C ALA A 117 -16.98 -0.27 -12.25
N GLY A 118 -18.29 -0.39 -11.95
CA GLY A 118 -19.31 0.54 -12.43
C GLY A 118 -19.26 1.94 -11.80
N LEU A 119 -18.41 2.17 -10.80
CA LEU A 119 -18.23 3.45 -10.12
C LEU A 119 -17.03 4.24 -10.65
N ILE A 120 -16.11 3.60 -11.37
CA ILE A 120 -14.88 4.24 -11.86
C ILE A 120 -15.20 5.32 -12.90
N ASP A 121 -16.05 5.03 -13.88
CA ASP A 121 -16.39 6.02 -14.92
C ASP A 121 -17.18 7.22 -14.37
N PRO A 122 -18.21 7.03 -13.52
CA PRO A 122 -18.86 8.15 -12.82
C PRO A 122 -17.88 9.01 -12.02
N PHE A 123 -16.94 8.37 -11.30
CA PHE A 123 -15.90 9.07 -10.53
C PHE A 123 -15.07 9.98 -11.43
N LEU A 124 -14.60 9.47 -12.58
CA LEU A 124 -13.79 10.25 -13.54
C LEU A 124 -14.56 11.42 -14.17
N LYS A 125 -15.89 11.32 -14.29
CA LYS A 125 -16.76 12.40 -14.77
C LYS A 125 -17.09 13.44 -13.70
N GLY A 126 -16.62 13.26 -12.47
CA GLY A 126 -16.92 14.15 -11.34
C GLY A 126 -18.33 13.98 -10.78
N GLU A 127 -19.00 12.84 -11.07
CA GLU A 127 -20.33 12.56 -10.52
C GLU A 127 -20.22 12.32 -9.00
N LYS A 128 -20.90 13.15 -8.21
CA LYS A 128 -20.88 13.06 -6.75
C LYS A 128 -22.04 12.19 -6.26
N GLY A 129 -21.72 11.08 -5.61
CA GLY A 129 -22.69 10.17 -4.98
C GLY A 129 -22.07 9.40 -3.80
N SER A 130 -22.90 8.69 -3.03
CA SER A 130 -22.49 7.98 -1.80
C SER A 130 -21.36 6.97 -2.01
N ASN A 131 -21.18 6.47 -3.23
CA ASN A 131 -20.18 5.46 -3.58
C ASN A 131 -18.88 6.03 -4.21
N TYR A 132 -18.75 7.36 -4.34
CA TYR A 132 -17.55 8.03 -4.87
C TYR A 132 -16.28 7.63 -4.11
N MET A 133 -16.37 7.50 -2.79
CA MET A 133 -15.22 7.12 -1.96
C MET A 133 -14.68 5.73 -2.30
N ALA A 134 -15.55 4.78 -2.66
CA ALA A 134 -15.13 3.42 -2.97
C ALA A 134 -14.32 3.35 -4.27
N ALA A 135 -14.68 4.16 -5.28
CA ALA A 135 -13.89 4.29 -6.50
C ALA A 135 -12.51 4.90 -6.21
N ALA A 136 -12.47 5.99 -5.44
CA ALA A 136 -11.22 6.66 -5.07
C ALA A 136 -10.23 5.71 -4.36
N TYR A 137 -10.69 4.88 -3.42
CA TYR A 137 -9.81 3.90 -2.76
C TYR A 137 -9.21 2.89 -3.75
N ILE A 138 -10.02 2.36 -4.68
CA ILE A 138 -9.57 1.34 -5.64
C ILE A 138 -8.61 1.93 -6.69
N ILE A 139 -8.86 3.16 -7.13
CA ILE A 139 -7.93 3.87 -8.02
C ILE A 139 -6.61 4.12 -7.29
N ARG A 140 -6.67 4.59 -6.04
CA ARG A 140 -5.48 4.81 -5.20
C ARG A 140 -4.68 3.53 -5.02
N ASP A 141 -5.35 2.42 -4.71
CA ASP A 141 -4.69 1.12 -4.53
C ASP A 141 -3.99 0.67 -5.81
N THR A 142 -4.55 1.00 -6.98
CA THR A 142 -3.95 0.70 -8.27
C THR A 142 -2.72 1.56 -8.54
N VAL A 143 -2.81 2.88 -8.36
CA VAL A 143 -1.67 3.82 -8.48
C VAL A 143 -0.54 3.43 -7.55
N MET A 144 -0.84 3.02 -6.32
CA MET A 144 0.17 2.59 -5.35
C MET A 144 1.05 1.45 -5.89
N VAL A 145 0.46 0.55 -6.68
CA VAL A 145 1.13 -0.61 -7.28
C VAL A 145 1.83 -0.25 -8.57
N ILE A 146 1.11 0.30 -9.55
CA ILE A 146 1.64 0.46 -10.90
C ILE A 146 2.22 1.84 -11.19
N GLY A 147 2.13 2.76 -10.23
CA GLY A 147 2.59 4.13 -10.37
C GLY A 147 1.66 4.98 -11.25
N SER A 148 2.24 6.07 -11.74
CA SER A 148 1.71 6.99 -12.76
C SER A 148 2.90 7.51 -13.57
N GLU A 149 2.68 8.38 -14.55
CA GLU A 149 3.80 9.03 -15.27
C GLU A 149 4.78 9.74 -14.34
N GLU A 150 4.27 10.29 -13.22
CA GLU A 150 5.06 11.06 -12.25
C GLU A 150 5.48 10.24 -11.02
N LEU A 151 4.98 9.01 -10.89
CA LEU A 151 5.24 8.14 -9.74
C LEU A 151 5.77 6.79 -10.21
N ALA A 152 6.98 6.45 -9.76
CA ALA A 152 7.55 5.15 -10.04
C ALA A 152 6.66 4.01 -9.48
N PRO A 153 6.51 2.89 -10.23
CA PRO A 153 5.77 1.72 -9.77
C PRO A 153 6.42 1.12 -8.53
N ALA A 154 5.64 0.37 -7.76
CA ALA A 154 6.21 -0.45 -6.70
C ALA A 154 7.09 -1.56 -7.30
N THR A 155 8.03 -2.08 -6.50
CA THR A 155 8.90 -3.21 -6.87
C THR A 155 8.70 -4.42 -5.97
N TYR A 156 8.07 -4.24 -4.81
CA TYR A 156 7.78 -5.31 -3.86
C TYR A 156 6.55 -4.98 -3.02
N GLY A 157 5.90 -5.98 -2.43
CA GLY A 157 4.79 -5.76 -1.50
C GLY A 157 4.84 -6.67 -0.26
N ILE A 158 4.62 -6.06 0.90
CA ILE A 158 4.52 -6.73 2.19
C ILE A 158 3.10 -6.49 2.72
N PHE A 159 2.39 -7.59 2.97
CA PHE A 159 0.97 -7.52 3.29
C PHE A 159 0.61 -8.15 4.63
N TYR A 160 -0.43 -7.60 5.26
CA TYR A 160 -1.21 -8.28 6.30
C TYR A 160 -2.62 -8.59 5.78
N ASP A 161 -2.96 -9.88 5.68
CA ASP A 161 -4.24 -10.35 5.14
C ASP A 161 -4.99 -11.26 6.11
N ASP A 162 -6.24 -11.59 5.82
CA ASP A 162 -6.94 -12.67 6.50
C ASP A 162 -6.56 -14.00 5.84
N LEU A 163 -5.73 -14.82 6.50
CA LEU A 163 -5.24 -16.07 5.90
C LEU A 163 -6.34 -17.12 5.71
N ASN A 164 -7.48 -16.99 6.39
CA ASN A 164 -8.63 -17.88 6.21
C ASN A 164 -9.51 -17.43 5.04
N GLN A 165 -9.54 -16.12 4.78
CA GLN A 165 -10.32 -15.49 3.73
C GLN A 165 -9.48 -14.45 2.95
N PRO A 166 -8.42 -14.91 2.25
CA PRO A 166 -7.45 -14.01 1.66
C PRO A 166 -8.05 -13.24 0.48
N GLU A 167 -7.41 -12.12 0.15
CA GLU A 167 -7.63 -11.36 -1.08
C GLU A 167 -9.05 -10.84 -1.29
N GLN A 168 -9.68 -10.45 -0.17
CA GLN A 168 -10.97 -9.76 -0.18
C GLN A 168 -10.84 -8.25 0.08
N GLY A 169 -11.77 -7.46 -0.47
CA GLY A 169 -11.83 -6.01 -0.28
C GLY A 169 -10.66 -5.26 -0.93
N GLY A 170 -10.35 -4.06 -0.40
CA GLY A 170 -9.26 -3.21 -0.93
C GLY A 170 -7.89 -3.89 -0.90
N THR A 171 -7.50 -4.49 0.23
CA THR A 171 -6.25 -5.28 0.33
C THR A 171 -6.17 -6.37 -0.74
N GLY A 172 -7.29 -7.05 -1.00
CA GLY A 172 -7.37 -8.05 -2.06
C GLY A 172 -7.27 -7.49 -3.46
N HIS A 173 -7.81 -6.30 -3.70
CA HIS A 173 -7.58 -5.58 -4.95
C HIS A 173 -6.10 -5.27 -5.15
N THR A 174 -5.43 -4.72 -4.13
CA THR A 174 -4.00 -4.42 -4.19
C THR A 174 -3.18 -5.67 -4.48
N LEU A 175 -3.38 -6.77 -3.73
CA LEU A 175 -2.69 -8.05 -3.96
C LEU A 175 -2.89 -8.59 -5.38
N LYS A 176 -4.12 -8.56 -5.90
CA LYS A 176 -4.42 -8.98 -7.28
C LYS A 176 -3.76 -8.06 -8.30
N THR A 177 -3.67 -6.77 -8.02
CA THR A 177 -2.96 -5.80 -8.85
C THR A 177 -1.47 -6.11 -8.88
N CYS A 178 -0.83 -6.38 -7.72
CA CYS A 178 0.56 -6.79 -7.67
C CYS A 178 0.83 -8.01 -8.55
N ARG A 179 0.02 -9.07 -8.40
CA ARG A 179 0.18 -10.30 -9.18
C ARG A 179 0.00 -10.11 -10.68
N ARG A 180 -0.98 -9.31 -11.09
CA ARG A 180 -1.20 -8.98 -12.52
C ARG A 180 -0.01 -8.27 -13.14
N ASN A 181 0.74 -7.51 -12.35
CA ASN A 181 1.93 -6.78 -12.79
C ASN A 181 3.24 -7.50 -12.44
N ASN A 182 3.19 -8.80 -12.11
CA ASN A 182 4.35 -9.61 -11.74
C ASN A 182 5.17 -9.04 -10.57
N LEU A 183 4.53 -8.26 -9.70
CA LEU A 183 5.16 -7.67 -8.53
C LEU A 183 5.22 -8.72 -7.41
N PRO A 184 6.41 -9.09 -6.92
CA PRO A 184 6.56 -10.08 -5.85
C PRO A 184 5.97 -9.56 -4.54
N VAL A 185 5.28 -10.45 -3.83
CA VAL A 185 4.62 -10.13 -2.55
C VAL A 185 4.84 -11.21 -1.51
N ILE A 186 4.83 -10.80 -0.24
CA ILE A 186 4.77 -11.70 0.92
C ILE A 186 3.65 -11.30 1.87
N ASP A 187 3.23 -12.25 2.69
CA ASP A 187 2.27 -12.07 3.78
C ASP A 187 2.88 -12.44 5.14
N GLN A 188 2.06 -12.39 6.20
CA GLN A 188 2.50 -12.71 7.56
C GLN A 188 3.12 -14.08 7.76
N ARG A 189 2.90 -15.04 6.85
CA ARG A 189 3.56 -16.36 6.94
C ARG A 189 5.06 -16.26 6.73
N THR A 190 5.53 -15.22 6.02
CA THR A 190 6.96 -15.02 5.76
C THR A 190 7.55 -13.98 6.70
N TRP A 191 6.96 -12.79 6.79
CA TRP A 191 7.61 -11.70 7.52
C TRP A 191 7.56 -11.87 9.04
N MET A 192 6.64 -12.68 9.60
CA MET A 192 6.68 -13.00 11.04
C MET A 192 7.92 -13.82 11.40
N GLU A 193 8.37 -14.71 10.50
CA GLU A 193 9.62 -15.46 10.69
C GLU A 193 10.83 -14.52 10.78
N TRP A 194 10.77 -13.33 10.17
CA TRP A 194 11.85 -12.35 10.27
C TRP A 194 11.93 -11.73 11.66
N LEU A 195 10.80 -11.58 12.35
CA LEU A 195 10.73 -11.07 13.71
C LEU A 195 11.24 -12.11 14.71
N ASP A 196 10.86 -13.38 14.52
CA ASP A 196 11.30 -14.48 15.38
C ASP A 196 12.81 -14.75 15.28
N ALA A 197 13.44 -14.34 14.17
CA ALA A 197 14.87 -14.49 13.91
C ALA A 197 15.73 -13.30 14.38
N GLN A 198 15.14 -12.28 15.03
CA GLN A 198 15.87 -11.15 15.61
C GLN A 198 16.51 -11.47 16.96
#